data_AF-A0A0M2HBU3-F1
#
_entry.id   AF-A0A0M2HBU3-F1
#
_cell.length_a   1.000
_cell.length_b   1.000
_cell.length_c   1.000
_cell.angle_alpha   90.00
_cell.angle_beta   90.00
_cell.angle_gamma   90.00
#
_symmetry.space_group_name_H-M   'P 1'
#
loop_
_entity.id
_entity.type
_entity.pdbx_description
1 polymer ?
#
loop_
_entity_poly.entity_id
_entity_poly.type
_entity_poly.pdbx_seq_one_letter_code
_entity_poly.pdbx_strand_id
1 'polypeptide(L)' 'MADKSIDEDGSFREIVERLTAKYSEVPADRVAQIVGEVRGEMSTAKVRDFVPVLAEREAKKRIKAERP' A
#
# COMPACT_ATOMS: atom_id res chain seq x y z
N MET A 1 20.23 -6.30 20.37
CA MET A 1 19.95 -6.56 18.94
C MET A 1 18.67 -5.82 18.64
N ALA A 2 18.71 -4.76 17.82
CA ALA A 2 17.49 -4.07 17.44
C ALA A 2 16.71 -5.01 16.51
N ASP A 3 15.60 -5.55 17.00
CA ASP A 3 14.62 -6.25 16.19
C ASP A 3 14.24 -5.31 15.06
N LYS A 4 14.70 -5.60 13.84
CA LYS A 4 14.46 -4.78 12.67
C LYS A 4 13.11 -5.16 12.09
N SER A 5 12.08 -5.19 12.94
CA SER A 5 10.70 -5.31 12.50
C SER A 5 10.41 -4.10 11.61
N ILE A 6 9.92 -4.36 10.40
CA ILE A 6 9.54 -3.29 9.49
C ILE A 6 8.43 -2.49 10.16
N ASP A 7 8.61 -1.17 10.27
CA ASP A 7 7.52 -0.26 10.62
C ASP A 7 6.50 -0.30 9.47
N GLU A 8 5.54 -1.20 9.61
CA GLU A 8 4.54 -1.45 8.60
C GLU A 8 3.68 -0.20 8.37
N ASP A 9 3.29 0.49 9.44
CA ASP A 9 2.50 1.72 9.36
C ASP A 9 3.26 2.85 8.66
N GLY A 10 4.54 3.04 8.99
CA GLY A 10 5.41 3.96 8.26
C GLY A 10 5.53 3.58 6.78
N SER A 11 5.74 2.29 6.50
CA SER A 11 5.84 1.78 5.12
C SER A 11 4.56 2.05 4.33
N PHE A 12 3.37 1.89 4.93
CA PHE A 12 2.11 2.16 4.26
C PHE A 12 1.88 3.65 4.00
N ARG A 13 2.29 4.54 4.92
CA ARG A 13 2.23 6.00 4.67
C ARG A 13 3.08 6.38 3.47
N GLU A 14 4.32 5.90 3.40
CA GLU A 14 5.20 6.15 2.26
C GLU A 14 4.64 5.57 0.95
N ILE A 15 4.00 4.39 1.01
CA ILE A 15 3.33 3.80 -0.17
C ILE A 15 2.23 4.72 -0.68
N VAL A 16 1.36 5.24 0.19
CA VAL A 16 0.27 6.16 -0.20
C VAL A 16 0.84 7.43 -0.82
N GLU A 17 1.87 8.03 -0.23
CA GLU A 17 2.54 9.21 -0.77
C GLU A 17 3.13 8.95 -2.16
N ARG A 18 3.89 7.86 -2.32
CA ARG A 18 4.48 7.46 -3.61
C ARG A 18 3.42 7.21 -4.67
N LEU A 19 2.34 6.52 -4.32
CA LEU A 19 1.28 6.20 -5.26
C LEU A 19 0.48 7.44 -5.65
N THR A 20 0.19 8.33 -4.70
CA THR A 20 -0.50 9.60 -4.98
C THR A 20 0.32 10.47 -5.93
N ALA A 21 1.63 10.58 -5.71
CA ALA A 21 2.53 11.32 -6.60
C ALA A 21 2.65 10.66 -8.00
N LYS A 22 2.65 9.33 -8.07
CA LYS A 22 2.77 8.58 -9.33
C LYS A 22 1.48 8.56 -10.15
N TYR A 23 0.34 8.56 -9.48
CA TYR A 23 -0.99 8.43 -10.07
C TYR A 23 -1.79 9.71 -9.83
N SER A 24 -1.25 10.86 -10.26
CA SER A 24 -1.85 12.18 -10.02
C SER A 24 -3.23 12.40 -10.67
N GLU A 25 -3.62 11.56 -11.63
CA GLU A 25 -4.96 11.56 -12.24
C GLU A 25 -6.02 10.87 -11.36
N VAL A 26 -5.60 10.10 -10.34
CA VAL A 26 -6.50 9.44 -9.40
C VAL A 26 -6.52 10.25 -8.10
N PRO A 27 -7.69 10.55 -7.51
CA PRO A 27 -7.77 11.30 -6.26
C PRO A 27 -6.96 10.66 -5.14
N ALA A 28 -6.24 11.45 -4.34
CA ALA A 28 -5.41 10.98 -3.23
C ALA A 28 -6.21 10.13 -2.23
N ASP A 29 -7.44 10.54 -1.91
CA ASP A 29 -8.34 9.79 -1.04
C ASP A 29 -8.66 8.40 -1.60
N ARG A 30 -8.79 8.29 -2.94
CA ARG A 30 -9.04 7.00 -3.61
C ARG A 30 -7.81 6.10 -3.55
N VAL A 31 -6.60 6.66 -3.76
CA VAL A 31 -5.35 5.93 -3.60
C VAL A 31 -5.20 5.41 -2.16
N ALA A 32 -5.45 6.26 -1.16
CA ALA A 32 -5.40 5.88 0.25
C ALA A 32 -6.42 4.78 0.58
N GLN A 33 -7.65 4.87 0.05
CA GLN A 33 -8.68 3.85 0.20
C GLN A 33 -8.22 2.50 -0.38
N ILE A 34 -7.72 2.47 -1.62
CA ILE A 34 -7.26 1.22 -2.27
C ILE A 34 -6.12 0.59 -1.46
N VAL A 35 -5.16 1.38 -1.00
CA VAL A 35 -4.05 0.88 -0.18
C VAL A 35 -4.57 0.32 1.16
N GLY A 36 -5.53 0.99 1.80
CA GLY A 36 -6.17 0.52 3.03
C GLY A 36 -6.94 -0.79 2.86
N GLU A 37 -7.69 -0.93 1.77
CA GLU A 37 -8.40 -2.17 1.42
C GLU A 37 -7.41 -3.33 1.24
N VAL A 38 -6.36 -3.15 0.45
CA VAL A 38 -5.33 -4.16 0.21
C VAL A 38 -4.58 -4.53 1.50
N ARG A 39 -4.27 -3.55 2.36
CA ARG A 39 -3.68 -3.81 3.69
C ARG A 39 -4.62 -4.68 4.53
N GLY A 40 -5.91 -4.36 4.54
CA GLY A 40 -6.95 -5.10 5.25
C GLY A 40 -7.04 -6.56 4.82
N GLU A 41 -6.97 -6.82 3.51
CA GLU A 41 -6.96 -8.17 2.93
C GLU A 41 -5.75 -9.01 3.40
N MET A 42 -4.64 -8.36 3.73
CA MET A 42 -3.40 -9.01 4.18
C MET A 42 -3.29 -9.14 5.71
N SER A 43 -4.33 -8.74 6.46
CA SER A 43 -4.30 -8.74 7.94
C SER A 43 -4.07 -10.12 8.58
N THR A 44 -4.34 -11.20 7.84
CA THR A 44 -4.19 -12.60 8.32
C THR A 44 -2.82 -13.21 8.00
N ALA A 45 -1.91 -12.45 7.37
CA ALA A 45 -0.59 -12.95 7.01
C ALA A 45 0.29 -13.23 8.25
N LYS A 46 0.84 -14.45 8.34
CA LYS A 46 1.75 -14.85 9.43
C LYS A 46 3.10 -14.12 9.40
N VAL A 47 3.57 -13.71 8.23
CA VAL A 47 4.83 -12.98 8.03
C VAL A 47 4.51 -11.62 7.45
N ARG A 48 4.78 -10.56 8.21
CA ARG A 48 4.37 -9.19 7.87
C ARG A 48 5.44 -8.37 7.16
N ASP A 49 6.70 -8.82 7.15
CA ASP A 49 7.82 -8.13 6.50
C ASP A 49 7.59 -7.89 4.99
N PHE A 50 6.81 -8.75 4.34
CA PHE A 50 6.52 -8.64 2.91
C PHE A 50 5.17 -7.98 2.62
N VAL A 51 4.35 -7.71 3.65
CA VAL A 51 3.01 -7.13 3.48
C VAL A 51 3.06 -5.79 2.75
N PRO A 52 3.94 -4.82 3.10
CA PRO A 52 4.02 -3.56 2.38
C PRO A 52 4.34 -3.73 0.88
N VAL A 53 5.27 -4.63 0.55
CA VAL A 53 5.70 -4.88 -0.83
C VAL A 53 4.57 -5.51 -1.66
N LEU A 54 3.91 -6.52 -1.10
CA LEU A 54 2.78 -7.18 -1.75
C LEU A 54 1.60 -6.21 -1.90
N ALA A 55 1.32 -5.42 -0.87
CA ALA A 55 0.22 -4.47 -0.88
C ALA A 55 0.44 -3.35 -1.90
N GLU A 56 1.65 -2.80 -1.98
CA GLU A 56 1.99 -1.80 -3.00
C GLU A 56 1.82 -2.36 -4.41
N ARG A 57 2.23 -3.62 -4.64
CA ARG A 57 2.07 -4.27 -5.95
C ARG A 57 0.60 -4.42 -6.35
N GLU A 58 -0.24 -4.82 -5.42
CA GLU A 58 -1.67 -5.03 -5.68
C GLU A 58 -2.41 -3.70 -5.84
N ALA A 59 -2.13 -2.71 -4.99
CA ALA A 59 -2.65 -1.35 -5.12
C ALA A 59 -2.32 -0.75 -6.50
N LYS A 60 -1.07 -0.90 -6.97
CA LYS A 60 -0.68 -0.45 -8.33
C LYS A 60 -1.50 -1.09 -9.45
N LYS A 61 -1.92 -2.35 -9.31
CA LYS A 61 -2.78 -3.00 -10.32
C LYS A 61 -4.19 -2.44 -10.28
N ARG A 62 -4.78 -2.29 -9.10
CA ARG A 62 -6.14 -1.76 -8.92
C ARG A 62 -6.23 -0.33 -9.44
N ILE A 63 -5.30 0.54 -9.04
CA ILE A 63 -5.25 1.93 -9.53
C ILE A 63 -5.12 1.98 -11.06
N LYS A 64 -4.31 1.10 -11.66
CA LYS A 64 -4.18 1.03 -13.14
C LYS A 64 -5.46 0.55 -13.82
N ALA A 65 -6.22 -0.34 -13.21
CA ALA A 65 -7.48 -0.84 -13.75
C ALA A 65 -8.61 0.20 -13.64
N GLU A 66 -8.53 1.12 -12.67
CA GLU A 66 -9.49 2.21 -12.49
C GLU A 66 -9.20 3.44 -13.37
N ARG A 67 -8.04 3.51 -14.04
CA ARG A 67 -7.77 4.58 -15.01
C ARG A 67 -8.68 4.39 -16.24
N PRO A 68 -9.44 5.42 -16.65
CA PRO A 68 -10.22 5.39 -17.88
C PRO A 68 -9.34 5.33 -19.14
#